data_AF-A0A1C4ZQI5-F1
#
_entry.id   AF-A0A1C4ZQI5-F1
#
_cell.length_a   1.000
_cell.length_b   1.000
_cell.length_c   1.000
_cell.angle_alpha   90.00
_cell.angle_beta   90.00
_cell.angle_gamma   90.00
#
_symmetry.space_group_name_H-M   'P 1'
#
loop_
_entity.id
_entity.type
_entity.pdbx_description
1 polymer ?
#
loop_
_entity_poly.entity_id
_entity_poly.type
_entity_poly.pdbx_seq_one_letter_code
_entity_poly.pdbx_strand_id
1 'polypeptide(L)' 'MHLLPATGADHPVLAWTEGTALRPVRAALDAAGWAAFRAELGVRPAQAYPARQGQVYFPFRRIFTVARTGARAEENS' A
#
# COMPACT_ATOMS: atom_id res chain seq x y z
N MET A 1 0.04 -7.42 -8.74
CA MET A 1 -1.27 -6.73 -8.65
C MET A 1 -1.97 -7.17 -7.38
N HIS A 2 -2.66 -6.25 -6.71
CA HIS A 2 -3.58 -6.53 -5.60
C HIS A 2 -4.99 -6.21 -6.08
N LEU A 3 -5.94 -7.11 -5.83
CA LEU A 3 -7.37 -6.88 -6.12
C LEU A 3 -8.05 -6.53 -4.81
N LEU A 4 -8.63 -5.33 -4.75
CA LEU A 4 -9.31 -4.86 -3.55
C LEU A 4 -10.82 -4.87 -3.77
N PRO A 5 -11.63 -5.45 -2.86
CA PRO A 5 -13.07 -5.46 -2.98
C PRO A 5 -13.64 -4.04 -2.82
N ALA A 6 -14.49 -3.62 -3.74
CA ALA A 6 -15.18 -2.32 -3.73
C ALA A 6 -16.54 -2.43 -3.02
N THR A 7 -16.54 -2.88 -1.77
CA THR A 7 -17.76 -3.17 -0.98
C THR A 7 -17.99 -2.24 0.21
N GLY A 8 -17.04 -1.36 0.51
CA GLY A 8 -17.11 -0.42 1.63
C GLY A 8 -17.57 0.99 1.25
N ALA A 9 -17.82 1.83 2.25
CA ALA A 9 -18.19 3.24 2.06
C ALA A 9 -17.02 4.09 1.52
N ASP A 10 -15.80 3.79 1.97
CA ASP A 10 -14.58 4.44 1.51
C ASP A 10 -14.00 3.71 0.30
N HIS A 11 -13.29 4.44 -0.57
CA HIS A 11 -12.57 3.84 -1.68
C HIS A 11 -11.53 2.83 -1.17
N PRO A 12 -11.47 1.59 -1.69
CA PRO A 12 -10.67 0.53 -1.08
C PRO A 12 -9.16 0.82 -1.06
N VAL A 13 -8.65 1.56 -2.04
CA VAL A 13 -7.24 2.02 -2.05
C VAL A 13 -6.95 2.99 -0.89
N LEU A 14 -7.91 3.84 -0.50
CA LEU A 14 -7.74 4.74 0.65
C LEU A 14 -7.59 3.92 1.93
N ALA A 15 -8.56 3.04 2.19
CA ALA A 15 -8.54 2.15 3.37
C ALA A 15 -7.28 1.27 3.42
N TRP A 16 -6.83 0.75 2.28
CA TRP A 16 -5.61 -0.05 2.21
C TRP A 16 -4.35 0.77 2.52
N THR A 17 -4.26 2.00 1.99
CA THR A 17 -3.10 2.88 2.18
C THR A 17 -3.04 3.39 3.63
N GLU A 18 -4.17 3.57 4.30
CA GLU A 18 -4.26 3.91 5.72
C GLU A 18 -3.52 2.92 6.62
N GLY A 19 -3.74 1.61 6.42
CA GLY A 19 -3.08 0.57 7.22
C GLY A 19 -1.61 0.35 6.89
N THR A 20 -1.18 0.69 5.68
CA THR A 20 0.14 0.26 5.15
C THR A 20 1.16 1.39 5.05
N ALA A 21 0.75 2.58 4.61
CA ALA A 21 1.67 3.68 4.29
C ALA A 21 1.35 4.99 5.03
N LEU A 22 0.09 5.24 5.43
CA LEU A 22 -0.28 6.51 6.07
C LEU A 22 -0.16 6.51 7.58
N ARG A 23 0.20 5.39 8.23
CA ARG A 23 0.41 5.37 9.70
C ARG A 23 1.34 6.48 10.20
N PRO A 24 2.51 6.75 9.57
CA PRO A 24 3.36 7.87 9.98
C PRO A 24 2.70 9.24 9.76
N VAL A 25 1.96 9.42 8.67
CA VAL A 25 1.23 10.67 8.37
C VAL A 25 0.15 10.91 9.42
N ARG A 26 -0.61 9.87 9.78
CA ARG A 26 -1.62 9.94 10.85
C ARG A 26 -1.00 10.33 12.19
N ALA A 27 0.18 9.79 12.51
CA ALA A 27 0.87 10.09 13.77
C ALA A 27 1.39 11.54 13.85
N ALA A 28 1.65 12.17 12.70
CA ALA A 28 2.13 13.55 12.62
C ALA A 28 1.01 14.61 12.63
N LEU A 29 -0.25 14.20 12.47
CA LEU A 29 -1.40 15.09 12.38
C LEU A 29 -2.30 14.95 13.60
N ASP A 30 -2.93 16.05 13.99
CA ASP A 30 -4.05 16.01 14.94
C ASP A 30 -5.31 15.45 14.28
N ALA A 31 -6.40 15.33 15.06
CA ALA A 31 -7.64 14.74 14.56
C ALA A 31 -8.27 15.54 13.40
N ALA A 32 -8.21 16.87 13.47
CA ALA A 32 -8.78 17.74 12.44
C ALA A 32 -7.95 17.71 11.15
N GLY A 33 -6.63 17.81 11.27
CA GLY A 33 -5.67 17.71 10.17
C GLY A 33 -5.75 16.35 9.49
N TRP A 34 -5.90 15.26 10.25
CA TRP A 34 -6.14 13.95 9.66
C TRP A 34 -7.45 13.90 8.87
N ALA A 35 -8.55 14.39 9.44
CA ALA A 35 -9.85 14.37 8.77
C ALA A 35 -9.81 15.15 7.44
N ALA A 36 -9.18 16.33 7.45
CA ALA A 36 -8.99 17.15 6.25
C ALA A 36 -8.10 16.43 5.21
N PHE A 37 -6.96 15.88 5.64
CA PHE A 37 -6.06 15.12 4.76
C PHE A 37 -6.78 13.91 4.12
N ARG A 38 -7.54 13.16 4.92
CA ARG A 38 -8.29 11.99 4.46
C ARG A 38 -9.35 12.37 3.43
N ALA A 39 -10.09 13.46 3.65
CA ALA A 39 -11.11 13.94 2.73
C ALA A 39 -10.51 14.34 1.37
N GLU A 40 -9.40 15.08 1.38
CA GLU A 40 -8.70 15.47 0.16
C GLU A 40 -8.11 14.25 -0.58
N LEU A 41 -7.47 13.35 0.18
CA LEU A 41 -6.88 12.15 -0.39
C LEU A 41 -7.95 11.24 -1.01
N GLY A 42 -9.12 11.09 -0.39
CA GLY A 42 -10.17 10.16 -0.84
C GLY A 42 -10.70 10.41 -2.25
N VAL A 43 -10.61 11.63 -2.78
CA VAL A 43 -11.06 11.98 -4.14
C VAL A 43 -10.14 11.39 -5.22
N ARG A 44 -8.83 11.36 -4.96
CA ARG A 44 -7.81 11.01 -5.96
C ARG A 44 -7.85 9.53 -6.38
N PRO A 45 -7.99 8.55 -5.44
CA PRO A 45 -8.07 7.14 -5.78
C PRO A 45 -9.25 6.78 -6.69
N ALA A 46 -10.41 7.42 -6.53
CA ALA A 46 -11.58 7.10 -7.35
C ALA A 46 -11.34 7.39 -8.84
N GLN A 47 -10.54 8.42 -9.14
CA GLN A 47 -10.15 8.77 -10.51
C GLN A 47 -9.03 7.86 -11.04
N ALA A 48 -8.02 7.58 -10.21
CA ALA A 48 -6.85 6.81 -10.62
C ALA A 48 -7.10 5.28 -10.69
N TYR A 49 -8.00 4.77 -9.85
CA TYR A 49 -8.25 3.34 -9.65
C TYR A 49 -9.76 3.04 -9.65
N PRO A 50 -10.46 3.23 -10.78
CA PRO A 50 -11.90 3.03 -10.84
C PRO A 50 -12.28 1.57 -10.54
N ALA A 51 -13.38 1.39 -9.79
CA ALA A 51 -13.95 0.07 -9.55
C ALA A 51 -14.50 -0.54 -10.85
N ARG A 52 -14.20 -1.82 -11.08
CA ARG A 52 -14.65 -2.60 -12.22
C ARG A 52 -15.11 -3.96 -11.70
N GLN A 53 -16.36 -4.33 -12.00
CA GLN A 53 -16.95 -5.61 -11.56
C GLN A 53 -16.81 -5.83 -10.04
N GLY A 54 -17.01 -4.78 -9.24
CA GLY A 54 -16.90 -4.84 -7.78
C GLY A 54 -15.46 -4.94 -7.25
N GLN A 55 -14.44 -4.76 -8.09
CA GLN A 55 -13.02 -4.84 -7.73
C GLN A 55 -12.25 -3.60 -8.15
N VAL A 56 -11.23 -3.23 -7.38
CA VAL A 56 -10.24 -2.22 -7.74
C VAL A 56 -8.89 -2.88 -8.00
N TYR A 57 -8.34 -2.60 -9.17
CA TYR A 57 -7.03 -3.09 -9.60
C TYR A 57 -5.94 -2.16 -9.08
N PHE A 58 -5.23 -2.58 -8.03
CA PHE A 58 -4.20 -1.78 -7.39
C PHE A 58 -2.79 -2.36 -7.64
N PRO A 59 -1.92 -1.67 -8.40
CA PRO A 59 -0.55 -2.12 -8.64
C PRO A 59 0.26 -2.15 -7.35
N PHE A 60 0.84 -3.31 -7.05
CA PHE A 60 1.74 -3.50 -5.90
C PHE A 60 3.00 -4.21 -6.37
N ARG A 61 4.13 -3.51 -6.33
CA ARG A 61 5.44 -4.02 -6.74
C ARG A 61 6.05 -4.83 -5.61
N ARG A 62 6.39 -6.10 -5.89
CA ARG A 62 7.13 -6.98 -4.99
C ARG A 62 8.51 -7.22 -5.58
N ILE A 63 9.55 -6.98 -4.78
CA ILE A 63 10.95 -7.23 -5.17
C ILE A 63 11.40 -8.45 -4.38
N PHE A 64 11.95 -9.43 -5.09
CA PHE A 64 12.51 -10.65 -4.50
C PHE A 64 13.99 -10.72 -4.88
N THR A 65 14.85 -10.99 -3.90
CA THR A 65 16.30 -11.12 -4.10
C THR A 65 16.74 -12.44 -3.49
N VAL A 66 17.55 -13.21 -4.21
CA VAL A 66 18.17 -14.45 -3.73
C VAL A 66 19.69 -14.27 -3.77
N ALA A 67 20.34 -14.46 -2.63
CA ALA A 67 21.80 -14.41 -2.52
C ALA A 67 22.35 -15.81 -2.24
N ARG A 68 23.52 -16.12 -2.80
CA ARG A 68 24.30 -17.32 -2.46
C ARG A 68 25.53 -16.89 -1.66
N THR A 69 25.79 -17.55 -0.55
CA THR A 69 27.07 -17.41 0.16
C THR A 69 28.16 -18.12 -0.64
N GLY A 70 29.35 -17.54 -0.72
CA GLY A 70 30.49 -18.19 -1.37
C GLY A 70 30.85 -19.50 -0.66
N ALA A 71 31.41 -20.47 -1.39
CA ALA A 71 32.00 -21.65 -0.76
C ALA A 71 33.07 -21.17 0.23
N ARG A 72 32.95 -21.59 1.48
CA ARG A 72 34.04 -21.43 2.45
C ARG A 72 35.22 -22.19 1.84
N ALA A 73 36.32 -21.49 1.54
CA ALA A 73 37.52 -22.17 1.05
C ALA A 73 37.87 -23.26 2.07
N GLU A 74 37.81 -24.53 1.65
CA GLU A 74 38.39 -25.62 2.41
C GLU A 74 39.89 -25.32 2.47
N GLU A 75 40.34 -24.88 3.64
CA GLU A 75 41.74 -24.79 4.01
C GLU A 75 42.25 -26.23 4.12
N ASN A 76 42.62 -26.82 2.98
CA ASN A 76 43.33 -28.09 2.93
C ASN A 76 44.75 -27.86 3.46
N SER A 77 44.97 -28.27 4.70
CA SER A 77 46.29 -28.53 5.30
C SER A 77 46.92 -29.80 4.74
#